data_AF-A0A9J6DV01-F1
#
_entry.id   AF-A0A9J6DV01-F1
#
_cell.length_a   1.000
_cell.length_b   1.000
_cell.length_c   1.000
_cell.angle_alpha   90.00
_cell.angle_beta   90.00
_cell.angle_gamma   90.00
#
_symmetry.space_group_name_H-M   'P 1'
#
loop_
_entity.id
_entity.type
_entity.pdbx_description
1 polymer ?
#
loop_
_entity_poly.entity_id
_entity_poly.type
_entity_poly.pdbx_seq_one_letter_code
_entity_poly.pdbx_strand_id
1 'polypeptide(L)'
;MKNRKPYDGIKPLITFYNAVMVVCSAYYVHAFFTTAYIRKGYSPICQGIDFDARDEDTMYLLGLYWSYTMVRILDFLDTFFFVLRKKDSHVSFLHVVHHAMVAFNGWFGLTYGPDGQATAFPVINGSVHVVMFTYYFLSSLGPEVQKYLWWKRYITQLQLIQFVVLFVHSLMPFFFNCNYPRSHSYITMVQAVFFFCLFMNFYATNYQKEKTRVPTKSAANGKIH
;
A
#
# COMPACT_ATOMS: atom_id res chain seq x y z
N MET A 1 15.26 -19.13 10.50
CA MET A 1 16.35 -18.24 10.97
C MET A 1 16.72 -18.39 12.46
N LYS A 2 16.04 -19.22 13.28
CA LYS A 2 16.22 -19.30 14.74
C LYS A 2 17.70 -19.34 15.21
N ASN A 3 18.50 -20.25 14.65
CA ASN A 3 19.89 -20.49 15.07
C ASN A 3 20.96 -19.87 14.15
N ARG A 4 20.60 -18.92 13.27
CA ARG A 4 21.55 -18.24 12.35
C ARG A 4 21.69 -16.75 12.69
N LYS A 5 22.86 -16.16 12.42
CA LYS A 5 23.09 -14.70 12.57
C LYS A 5 22.26 -13.93 11.53
N PRO A 6 21.82 -12.69 11.82
CA PRO A 6 21.11 -11.86 10.85
C PRO A 6 22.02 -11.57 9.64
N TYR A 7 21.44 -11.60 8.44
CA TYR A 7 22.18 -11.25 7.24
C TYR A 7 22.23 -9.72 7.09
N ASP A 8 23.32 -9.09 7.52
CA ASP A 8 23.48 -7.63 7.38
C ASP A 8 24.02 -7.21 6.00
N GLY A 9 24.65 -8.13 5.26
CA GLY A 9 25.20 -7.89 3.92
C GLY A 9 24.15 -7.64 2.83
N ILE A 10 22.86 -7.88 3.10
CA ILE A 10 21.77 -7.65 2.14
C ILE A 10 21.21 -6.22 2.17
N LYS A 11 21.76 -5.31 2.98
CA LYS A 11 21.31 -3.90 3.00
C LYS A 11 21.35 -3.21 1.62
N PRO A 12 22.42 -3.33 0.80
CA PRO A 12 22.44 -2.73 -0.53
C PRO A 12 21.36 -3.31 -1.45
N LEU A 13 21.07 -4.61 -1.33
CA LEU A 13 19.99 -5.28 -2.06
C LEU A 13 18.62 -4.73 -1.68
N ILE A 14 18.36 -4.52 -0.38
CA ILE A 14 17.11 -3.92 0.11
C ILE A 14 16.98 -2.46 -0.37
N THR A 15 18.07 -1.69 -0.34
CA THR A 15 18.09 -0.32 -0.87
C THR A 15 17.78 -0.30 -2.37
N PHE A 16 18.43 -1.16 -3.15
CA PHE A 16 18.17 -1.30 -4.58
C PHE A 16 16.72 -1.72 -4.86
N TYR A 17 16.22 -2.73 -4.14
CA TYR A 17 14.84 -3.19 -4.24
C TYR A 17 13.85 -2.05 -3.97
N ASN A 18 14.02 -1.30 -2.88
CA ASN A 18 13.14 -0.16 -2.58
C ASN A 18 13.17 0.91 -3.68
N ALA A 19 14.35 1.20 -4.27
CA ALA A 19 14.46 2.13 -5.38
C ALA A 19 13.70 1.64 -6.62
N VAL A 20 13.84 0.36 -6.97
CA VAL A 20 13.08 -0.26 -8.06
C VAL A 20 11.57 -0.17 -7.79
N MET A 21 11.14 -0.45 -6.56
CA MET A 21 9.72 -0.37 -6.19
C MET A 21 9.14 1.04 -6.28
N VAL A 22 9.92 2.09 -6.01
CA VAL A 22 9.52 3.48 -6.26
C VAL A 22 9.27 3.70 -7.75
N VAL A 23 10.24 3.33 -8.61
CA VAL A 23 10.14 3.53 -10.06
C VAL A 23 8.97 2.74 -10.64
N CYS A 24 8.83 1.47 -10.27
CA CYS A 24 7.71 0.62 -10.71
C CYS A 24 6.38 1.21 -10.26
N SER A 25 6.25 1.65 -8.99
CA SER A 25 4.99 2.23 -8.50
C SER A 25 4.65 3.51 -9.25
N ALA A 26 5.62 4.39 -9.53
CA ALA A 26 5.42 5.61 -10.30
C ALA A 26 5.02 5.32 -11.75
N TYR A 27 5.67 4.34 -12.38
CA TYR A 27 5.34 3.87 -13.71
C TYR A 27 3.88 3.39 -13.78
N TYR A 28 3.45 2.51 -12.87
CA TYR A 28 2.09 1.98 -12.89
C TYR A 28 1.05 3.06 -12.64
N VAL A 29 1.29 3.99 -11.71
CA VAL A 29 0.39 5.14 -11.51
C VAL A 29 0.22 5.92 -12.80
N HIS A 30 1.32 6.27 -13.45
CA HIS A 30 1.28 7.02 -14.71
C HIS A 30 0.59 6.22 -15.83
N ALA A 31 0.90 4.94 -15.97
CA ALA A 31 0.36 4.09 -17.03
C ALA A 31 -1.15 3.84 -16.85
N PHE A 32 -1.60 3.52 -15.64
CA PHE A 32 -3.04 3.37 -15.33
C PHE A 32 -3.77 4.69 -15.52
N PHE A 33 -3.21 5.80 -15.00
CA PHE A 33 -3.86 7.11 -15.10
C PHE A 33 -4.03 7.54 -16.56
N THR A 34 -2.96 7.43 -17.34
CA THR A 34 -2.96 7.84 -18.76
C THR A 34 -3.88 6.94 -19.59
N THR A 35 -3.83 5.63 -19.40
CA THR A 35 -4.65 4.70 -20.20
C THR A 35 -6.13 4.85 -19.86
N ALA A 36 -6.48 4.82 -18.56
CA ALA A 36 -7.86 4.82 -18.13
C ALA A 36 -8.54 6.19 -18.28
N TYR A 37 -7.91 7.26 -17.79
CA TYR A 37 -8.58 8.57 -17.69
C TYR A 37 -8.28 9.49 -18.86
N ILE A 38 -7.11 9.40 -19.48
CA ILE A 38 -6.73 10.29 -20.60
C ILE A 38 -7.10 9.68 -21.95
N ARG A 39 -6.72 8.42 -22.20
CA ARG A 39 -6.98 7.75 -23.49
C ARG A 39 -8.41 7.24 -23.59
N LYS A 40 -8.85 6.43 -22.61
CA LYS A 40 -10.21 5.86 -22.59
C LYS A 40 -11.28 6.79 -22.02
N GLY A 41 -10.89 7.90 -21.39
CA GLY A 41 -11.83 8.91 -20.89
C GLY A 41 -12.73 8.42 -19.75
N TYR A 42 -12.23 7.55 -18.86
CA TYR A 42 -13.01 7.01 -17.75
C TYR A 42 -13.60 8.10 -16.88
N SER A 43 -14.86 7.93 -16.50
CA SER A 43 -15.49 8.79 -15.51
C SER A 43 -14.81 8.59 -14.15
N PRO A 44 -14.28 9.65 -13.52
CA PRO A 44 -13.67 9.55 -12.19
C PRO A 44 -14.70 9.36 -11.06
N ILE A 45 -16.00 9.47 -11.39
CA ILE A 45 -17.10 9.33 -10.42
C ILE A 45 -17.65 7.90 -10.46
N CYS A 46 -18.02 7.42 -11.64
CA CYS A 46 -18.63 6.10 -11.81
C CYS A 46 -18.32 5.56 -13.20
N GLN A 47 -17.52 4.50 -13.27
CA GLN A 47 -17.15 3.82 -14.51
C GLN A 47 -17.55 2.35 -14.48
N GLY A 48 -18.27 1.91 -15.52
CA GLY A 48 -18.67 0.52 -15.73
C GLY A 48 -17.56 -0.36 -16.27
N ILE A 49 -17.88 -1.65 -16.39
CA ILE A 49 -17.02 -2.64 -17.05
C ILE A 49 -17.67 -2.98 -18.40
N ASP A 50 -16.88 -2.93 -19.47
CA ASP A 50 -17.25 -3.47 -20.77
C ASP A 50 -16.48 -4.79 -20.99
N PHE A 51 -17.19 -5.91 -20.83
CA PHE A 51 -16.59 -7.25 -20.96
C PHE A 51 -16.33 -7.65 -22.41
N ASP A 52 -16.93 -6.95 -23.38
CA ASP A 52 -16.81 -7.24 -24.81
C ASP A 52 -15.76 -6.35 -25.49
N ALA A 53 -15.27 -5.31 -24.82
CA ALA A 53 -14.22 -4.43 -25.31
C ALA A 53 -12.92 -5.20 -25.63
N ARG A 54 -12.41 -5.03 -26.85
CA ARG A 54 -11.15 -5.62 -27.35
C ARG A 54 -10.24 -4.59 -28.02
N ASP A 55 -10.48 -3.30 -27.79
CA ASP A 55 -9.62 -2.23 -28.29
C ASP A 55 -8.22 -2.31 -27.68
N GLU A 56 -7.25 -1.72 -28.38
CA GLU A 56 -5.83 -1.72 -27.99
C GLU A 56 -5.64 -1.21 -26.55
N ASP A 57 -6.38 -0.17 -26.15
CA ASP A 57 -6.25 0.42 -24.82
C ASP A 57 -6.81 -0.51 -23.74
N THR A 58 -7.93 -1.20 -23.99
CA THR A 58 -8.42 -2.25 -23.07
C THR A 58 -7.40 -3.37 -22.92
N MET A 59 -6.87 -3.90 -24.03
CA MET A 59 -5.91 -5.00 -23.99
C MET A 59 -4.62 -4.59 -23.28
N TYR A 60 -4.15 -3.36 -23.50
CA TYR A 60 -3.02 -2.78 -22.79
C TYR A 60 -3.30 -2.63 -21.29
N LEU A 61 -4.48 -2.13 -20.92
CA LEU A 61 -4.91 -1.99 -19.53
C LEU A 61 -4.95 -3.35 -18.81
N LEU A 62 -5.49 -4.39 -19.43
CA LEU A 62 -5.48 -5.76 -18.89
C LEU A 62 -4.05 -6.28 -18.69
N GLY A 63 -3.15 -6.02 -19.63
CA GLY A 63 -1.72 -6.34 -19.50
C GLY A 63 -1.04 -5.57 -18.35
N LEU A 64 -1.40 -4.31 -18.14
CA LEU A 64 -0.96 -3.52 -16.99
C LEU A 64 -1.46 -4.14 -15.69
N TYR A 65 -2.72 -4.56 -15.59
CA TYR A 65 -3.25 -5.24 -14.41
C TYR A 65 -2.55 -6.55 -14.10
N TRP A 66 -2.24 -7.35 -15.13
CA TRP A 66 -1.50 -8.60 -14.96
C TRP A 66 -0.11 -8.33 -14.39
N SER A 67 0.66 -7.47 -15.06
CA SER A 67 2.03 -7.16 -14.63
C SER A 67 2.06 -6.45 -13.26
N TYR A 68 1.12 -5.54 -13.00
CA TYR A 68 0.95 -4.90 -11.70
C TYR A 68 0.70 -5.92 -10.59
N THR A 69 -0.19 -6.89 -10.83
CA THR A 69 -0.46 -7.96 -9.86
C THR A 69 0.79 -8.76 -9.56
N MET A 70 1.60 -9.09 -10.57
CA MET A 70 2.88 -9.77 -10.36
C MET A 70 3.83 -8.95 -9.50
N VAL A 71 3.96 -7.64 -9.77
CA VAL A 71 4.79 -6.74 -8.93
C VAL A 71 4.28 -6.65 -7.50
N ARG A 72 2.95 -6.64 -7.29
CA ARG A 72 2.36 -6.66 -5.94
C ARG A 72 2.54 -8.00 -5.22
N ILE A 73 2.71 -9.10 -5.94
CA ILE A 73 3.14 -10.38 -5.35
C ILE A 73 4.64 -10.32 -5.01
N LEU A 74 5.46 -9.59 -5.77
CA LEU A 74 6.86 -9.38 -5.40
C LEU A 74 7.03 -8.55 -4.13
N ASP A 75 6.04 -7.74 -3.73
CA ASP A 75 6.03 -7.04 -2.42
C ASP A 75 6.19 -8.02 -1.24
N PHE A 76 5.89 -9.32 -1.40
CA PHE A 76 6.17 -10.33 -0.37
C PHE A 76 7.66 -10.50 -0.06
N LEU A 77 8.56 -10.08 -0.97
CA LEU A 77 9.99 -10.07 -0.72
C LEU A 77 10.38 -9.17 0.46
N ASP A 78 9.58 -8.15 0.80
CA ASP A 78 9.78 -7.37 2.03
C ASP A 78 9.72 -8.25 3.28
N THR A 79 8.76 -9.17 3.31
CA THR A 79 8.62 -10.16 4.39
C THR A 79 9.85 -11.07 4.44
N PHE A 80 10.34 -11.50 3.27
CA PHE A 80 11.55 -12.32 3.18
C PHE A 80 12.78 -11.57 3.72
N PHE A 81 12.96 -10.30 3.38
CA PHE A 81 14.03 -9.46 3.90
C PHE A 81 13.92 -9.25 5.42
N PHE A 82 12.71 -9.06 5.96
CA PHE A 82 12.52 -8.94 7.41
C PHE A 82 12.90 -10.22 8.16
N VAL A 83 12.50 -11.38 7.65
CA VAL A 83 12.86 -12.69 8.23
C VAL A 83 14.37 -12.93 8.15
N LEU A 84 15.02 -12.63 7.03
CA LEU A 84 16.47 -12.78 6.87
C LEU A 84 17.28 -11.85 7.79
N ARG A 85 16.75 -10.67 8.10
CA ARG A 85 17.36 -9.70 9.01
C ARG A 85 16.97 -9.89 10.48
N LYS A 86 16.17 -10.92 10.80
CA LYS A 86 15.61 -11.16 12.15
C LYS A 86 14.86 -9.94 12.70
N LYS A 87 14.15 -9.23 11.82
CA LYS A 87 13.28 -8.12 12.17
C LYS A 87 11.84 -8.59 12.36
N ASP A 88 11.65 -9.59 13.22
CA ASP A 88 10.36 -10.26 13.40
C ASP A 88 9.27 -9.30 13.91
N SER A 89 9.65 -8.23 14.62
CA SER A 89 8.72 -7.16 15.03
C SER A 89 8.07 -6.40 13.86
N HIS A 90 8.63 -6.47 12.67
CA HIS A 90 8.06 -5.88 11.46
C HIS A 90 7.06 -6.83 10.76
N VAL A 91 7.13 -8.14 11.01
CA VAL A 91 6.18 -9.14 10.50
C VAL A 91 4.97 -9.21 11.44
N SER A 92 4.17 -8.16 11.42
CA SER A 92 2.94 -8.09 12.21
C SER A 92 1.80 -8.87 11.57
N PHE A 93 0.75 -9.19 12.35
CA PHE A 93 -0.50 -9.74 11.82
C PHE A 93 -1.08 -8.87 10.68
N LEU A 94 -1.04 -7.54 10.86
CA LEU A 94 -1.45 -6.58 9.84
C LEU A 94 -0.67 -6.77 8.53
N HIS A 95 0.66 -6.90 8.63
CA HIS A 95 1.54 -7.09 7.47
C HIS A 95 1.17 -8.36 6.69
N VAL A 96 1.10 -9.51 7.38
CA VAL A 96 0.86 -10.81 6.74
C VAL A 96 -0.53 -10.86 6.10
N VAL A 97 -1.56 -10.44 6.84
CA VAL A 97 -2.94 -10.43 6.32
C VAL A 97 -3.08 -9.47 5.14
N HIS A 98 -2.45 -8.30 5.21
CA HIS A 98 -2.44 -7.35 4.11
C HIS A 98 -1.85 -7.94 2.83
N HIS A 99 -0.63 -8.49 2.88
CA HIS A 99 0.00 -9.05 1.70
C HIS A 99 -0.78 -10.24 1.12
N ALA A 100 -1.28 -11.14 1.99
CA ALA A 100 -2.13 -12.25 1.55
C ALA A 100 -3.39 -11.78 0.80
N MET A 101 -4.08 -10.79 1.35
CA MET A 101 -5.28 -10.20 0.75
C MET A 101 -4.96 -9.45 -0.55
N VAL A 102 -3.82 -8.76 -0.65
CA VAL A 102 -3.41 -8.07 -1.88
C VAL A 102 -3.18 -9.06 -3.03
N ALA A 103 -2.53 -10.20 -2.77
CA ALA A 103 -2.36 -11.25 -3.77
C ALA A 103 -3.71 -11.84 -4.22
N PHE A 104 -4.59 -12.15 -3.26
CA PHE A 104 -5.93 -12.64 -3.55
C PHE A 104 -6.74 -11.65 -4.39
N ASN A 105 -6.71 -10.37 -4.02
CA ASN A 105 -7.41 -9.31 -4.74
C ASN A 105 -6.94 -9.14 -6.18
N GLY A 106 -5.63 -9.18 -6.40
CA GLY A 106 -5.08 -9.06 -7.75
C GLY A 106 -5.58 -10.21 -8.64
N TRP A 107 -5.56 -11.44 -8.12
CA TRP A 107 -6.11 -12.60 -8.81
C TRP A 107 -7.62 -12.50 -9.05
N PHE A 108 -8.38 -12.11 -8.01
CA PHE A 108 -9.82 -11.90 -8.10
C PHE A 108 -10.17 -10.85 -9.16
N GLY A 109 -9.50 -9.69 -9.14
CA GLY A 109 -9.72 -8.62 -10.12
C GLY A 109 -9.45 -9.09 -11.54
N LEU A 110 -8.32 -9.77 -11.77
CA LEU A 110 -7.99 -10.34 -13.09
C LEU A 110 -9.01 -11.36 -13.58
N THR A 111 -9.61 -12.14 -12.67
CA THR A 111 -10.57 -13.20 -13.02
C THR A 111 -11.94 -12.64 -13.38
N TYR A 112 -12.41 -11.61 -12.68
CA TYR A 112 -13.79 -11.13 -12.80
C TYR A 112 -13.94 -9.79 -13.53
N GLY A 113 -12.85 -9.24 -14.06
CA GLY A 113 -12.84 -8.00 -14.85
C GLY A 113 -12.12 -6.88 -14.10
N PRO A 114 -10.81 -6.69 -14.32
CA PRO A 114 -10.04 -5.66 -13.65
C PRO A 114 -10.24 -4.36 -14.44
N ASP A 115 -11.43 -3.80 -14.42
CA ASP A 115 -11.74 -2.63 -15.23
C ASP A 115 -12.76 -1.71 -14.57
N GLY A 116 -12.96 -0.54 -15.16
CA GLY A 116 -13.94 0.45 -14.72
C GLY A 116 -13.60 1.05 -13.37
N GLN A 117 -14.56 1.05 -12.45
CA GLN A 117 -14.45 1.65 -11.11
C GLN A 117 -13.24 1.11 -10.31
N ALA A 118 -12.81 -0.13 -10.56
CA ALA A 118 -11.65 -0.72 -9.90
C ALA A 118 -10.33 -0.01 -10.27
N THR A 119 -10.27 0.73 -11.38
CA THR A 119 -9.04 1.37 -11.90
C THR A 119 -8.54 2.53 -11.04
N ALA A 120 -9.42 3.16 -10.27
CA ALA A 120 -9.00 4.15 -9.29
C ALA A 120 -8.11 3.54 -8.19
N PHE A 121 -8.28 2.25 -7.87
CA PHE A 121 -7.51 1.57 -6.83
C PHE A 121 -6.00 1.57 -7.12
N PRO A 122 -5.48 1.01 -8.24
CA PRO A 122 -4.05 1.00 -8.50
C PRO A 122 -3.46 2.40 -8.64
N VAL A 123 -4.23 3.40 -9.10
CA VAL A 123 -3.76 4.80 -9.18
C VAL A 123 -3.58 5.41 -7.79
N ILE A 124 -4.59 5.33 -6.93
CA ILE A 124 -4.54 5.91 -5.58
C ILE A 124 -3.55 5.12 -4.71
N ASN A 125 -3.67 3.79 -4.68
CA ASN A 125 -2.78 2.92 -3.91
C ASN A 125 -1.32 3.05 -4.40
N GLY A 126 -1.11 3.04 -5.72
CA GLY A 126 0.20 3.23 -6.32
C GLY A 126 0.83 4.57 -5.91
N SER A 127 0.04 5.65 -5.87
CA SER A 127 0.53 6.97 -5.47
C SER A 127 1.02 6.99 -4.02
N VAL A 128 0.28 6.34 -3.11
CA VAL A 128 0.73 6.18 -1.72
C VAL A 128 1.93 5.26 -1.62
N HIS A 129 2.01 4.21 -2.44
CA HIS A 129 3.16 3.31 -2.50
C HIS A 129 4.43 4.02 -2.99
N VAL A 130 4.34 4.97 -3.93
CA VAL A 130 5.47 5.83 -4.32
C VAL A 130 6.03 6.54 -3.09
N VAL A 131 5.16 7.18 -2.29
CA VAL A 131 5.57 7.91 -1.08
C VAL A 131 6.15 6.96 -0.02
N MET A 132 5.50 5.81 0.20
CA MET A 132 5.92 4.81 1.18
C MET A 132 7.27 4.18 0.83
N PHE A 133 7.46 3.71 -0.40
CA PHE A 133 8.73 3.13 -0.84
C PHE A 133 9.84 4.17 -0.92
N THR A 134 9.52 5.44 -1.22
CA THR A 134 10.50 6.53 -1.14
C THR A 134 11.00 6.69 0.29
N TYR A 135 10.10 6.65 1.27
CA TYR A 135 10.51 6.66 2.68
C TYR A 135 11.38 5.45 3.05
N TYR A 136 11.01 4.24 2.60
CA TYR A 136 11.81 3.04 2.87
C TYR A 136 13.19 3.11 2.23
N PHE A 137 13.28 3.57 0.98
CA PHE A 137 14.53 3.83 0.29
C PHE A 137 15.40 4.81 1.08
N LEU A 138 14.88 5.99 1.42
CA LEU A 138 15.64 6.99 2.18
C LEU A 138 16.06 6.47 3.56
N SER A 139 15.19 5.72 4.25
CA SER A 139 15.51 5.13 5.55
C SER A 139 16.63 4.10 5.47
N SER A 140 16.85 3.49 4.30
CA SER A 140 17.89 2.48 4.08
C SER A 140 19.29 3.08 3.83
N LEU A 141 19.38 4.38 3.51
CA LEU A 141 20.63 5.09 3.26
C LEU A 141 21.44 5.38 4.55
N GLY A 142 20.88 5.10 5.71
CA GLY A 142 21.59 5.11 7.00
C GLY A 142 21.18 6.23 7.95
N PRO A 143 21.83 6.31 9.13
CA PRO A 143 21.44 7.20 10.23
C PRO A 143 21.46 8.69 9.86
N GLU A 144 22.36 9.08 8.96
CA GLU A 144 22.51 10.47 8.51
C GLU A 144 21.28 10.98 7.76
N VAL A 145 20.59 10.11 7.03
CA VAL A 145 19.34 10.46 6.32
C VAL A 145 18.13 10.26 7.23
N GLN A 146 18.14 9.21 8.07
CA GLN A 146 17.02 8.89 8.97
C GLN A 146 16.62 10.03 9.90
N LYS A 147 17.56 10.88 10.32
CA LYS A 147 17.28 12.05 11.17
C LYS A 147 16.33 13.07 10.52
N TYR A 148 16.28 13.12 9.18
CA TYR A 148 15.38 14.01 8.44
C TYR A 148 14.00 13.39 8.15
N LEU A 149 13.79 12.11 8.50
CA LEU A 149 12.56 11.36 8.19
C LEU A 149 11.47 11.51 9.26
N TRP A 150 11.24 12.73 9.74
CA TRP A 150 10.23 13.06 10.76
C TRP A 150 8.79 12.84 10.27
N TRP A 151 8.59 12.77 8.96
CA TRP A 151 7.26 12.71 8.33
C TRP A 151 6.66 11.30 8.23
N LYS A 152 7.28 10.28 8.86
CA LYS A 152 6.77 8.90 8.92
C LYS A 152 5.29 8.81 9.30
N ARG A 153 4.87 9.62 10.28
CA ARG A 153 3.50 9.64 10.77
C ARG A 153 2.49 10.09 9.70
N TYR A 154 2.88 11.04 8.84
CA TYR A 154 2.02 11.53 7.77
C TYR A 154 1.82 10.48 6.67
N ILE A 155 2.76 9.55 6.48
CA ILE A 155 2.58 8.40 5.58
C ILE A 155 1.44 7.52 6.08
N THR A 156 1.42 7.21 7.39
CA THR A 156 0.33 6.41 7.97
C THR A 156 -1.01 7.15 7.89
N GLN A 157 -1.03 8.47 8.05
CA GLN A 157 -2.23 9.27 7.84
C GLN A 157 -2.69 9.26 6.38
N LEU A 158 -1.76 9.33 5.43
CA LEU A 158 -2.04 9.24 4.00
C LEU A 158 -2.66 7.88 3.64
N GLN A 159 -2.14 6.78 4.21
CA GLN A 159 -2.72 5.44 4.04
C GLN A 159 -4.15 5.35 4.59
N LEU A 160 -4.42 5.95 5.76
CA LEU A 160 -5.78 6.01 6.32
C LEU A 160 -6.73 6.82 5.43
N ILE A 161 -6.29 7.97 4.93
CA ILE A 161 -7.07 8.81 4.00
C ILE A 161 -7.36 8.03 2.71
N GLN A 162 -6.37 7.30 2.17
CA GLN A 162 -6.57 6.45 1.00
C GLN A 162 -7.73 5.46 1.20
N PHE A 163 -7.82 4.78 2.34
CA PHE A 163 -8.93 3.83 2.58
C PHE A 163 -10.29 4.52 2.60
N VAL A 164 -10.37 5.73 3.17
CA VAL A 164 -11.61 6.53 3.17
C VAL A 164 -11.99 6.95 1.75
N VAL A 165 -11.04 7.44 0.97
CA VAL A 165 -11.27 7.84 -0.43
C VAL A 165 -11.72 6.65 -1.26
N LEU A 166 -11.06 5.50 -1.14
CA LEU A 166 -11.43 4.28 -1.86
C LEU A 166 -12.80 3.75 -1.44
N PHE A 167 -13.17 3.87 -0.17
CA PHE A 167 -14.49 3.52 0.32
C PHE A 167 -15.57 4.40 -0.30
N VAL A 168 -15.38 5.72 -0.30
CA VAL A 168 -16.30 6.68 -0.92
C VAL A 168 -16.41 6.46 -2.43
N HIS A 169 -15.29 6.23 -3.11
CA HIS A 169 -15.29 5.91 -4.54
C HIS A 169 -16.04 4.60 -4.84
N SER A 170 -15.92 3.59 -3.98
CA SER A 170 -16.62 2.31 -4.12
C SER A 170 -18.12 2.41 -3.82
N LEU A 171 -18.56 3.45 -3.11
CA LEU A 171 -19.98 3.75 -2.89
C LEU A 171 -20.68 4.33 -4.12
N MET A 172 -19.95 4.99 -5.03
CA MET A 172 -20.56 5.70 -6.16
C MET A 172 -21.46 4.82 -7.05
N PRO A 173 -21.11 3.56 -7.40
CA PRO A 173 -21.98 2.68 -8.18
C PRO A 173 -23.32 2.29 -7.54
N PHE A 174 -23.53 2.60 -6.25
CA PHE A 174 -24.83 2.43 -5.58
C PHE A 174 -25.75 3.64 -5.80
N PHE A 175 -25.19 4.82 -6.03
CA PHE A 175 -25.93 6.06 -6.26
C PHE A 175 -26.06 6.40 -7.75
N PHE A 176 -25.08 6.01 -8.56
CA PHE A 176 -25.03 6.26 -10.00
C PHE A 176 -25.05 4.93 -10.76
N ASN A 177 -25.95 4.79 -11.73
CA ASN A 177 -25.99 3.61 -12.60
C ASN A 177 -24.95 3.75 -13.72
N CYS A 178 -23.73 3.27 -13.49
CA CYS A 178 -22.68 3.22 -14.51
C CYS A 178 -22.39 1.81 -15.05
N ASN A 179 -23.30 0.85 -14.86
CA ASN A 179 -23.11 -0.56 -15.29
C ASN A 179 -21.88 -1.24 -14.64
N TYR A 180 -21.50 -0.83 -13.43
CA TYR A 180 -20.46 -1.51 -12.65
C TYR A 180 -21.10 -2.58 -11.74
N PRO A 181 -20.54 -3.80 -11.67
CA PRO A 181 -21.10 -4.86 -10.83
C PRO A 181 -21.08 -4.49 -9.34
N ARG A 182 -22.26 -4.30 -8.73
CA ARG A 182 -22.39 -3.89 -7.31
C ARG A 182 -21.75 -4.87 -6.33
N SER A 183 -21.64 -6.15 -6.70
CA SER A 183 -20.94 -7.17 -5.91
C SER A 183 -19.46 -6.83 -5.71
N HIS A 184 -18.78 -6.33 -6.74
CA HIS A 184 -17.37 -5.94 -6.69
C HIS A 184 -17.17 -4.71 -5.80
N SER A 185 -18.09 -3.74 -5.89
CA SER A 185 -18.10 -2.58 -5.00
C SER A 185 -18.27 -2.98 -3.54
N TYR A 186 -19.18 -3.90 -3.24
CA TYR A 186 -19.42 -4.37 -1.88
C TYR A 186 -18.17 -5.04 -1.26
N ILE A 187 -17.52 -5.94 -2.01
CA ILE A 187 -16.27 -6.60 -1.56
C ILE A 187 -15.20 -5.55 -1.25
N THR A 188 -15.01 -4.58 -2.16
CA THR A 188 -14.02 -3.51 -1.99
C THR A 188 -14.31 -2.64 -0.76
N MET A 189 -15.58 -2.33 -0.50
CA MET A 189 -15.99 -1.57 0.68
C MET A 189 -15.71 -2.31 1.99
N VAL A 190 -16.10 -3.59 2.08
CA VAL A 190 -15.87 -4.42 3.27
C VAL A 190 -14.36 -4.49 3.57
N GLN A 191 -13.56 -4.67 2.52
CA GLN A 191 -12.12 -4.72 2.66
C GLN A 191 -11.49 -3.37 3.05
N ALA A 192 -11.98 -2.25 2.50
CA ALA A 192 -11.53 -0.92 2.87
C ALA A 192 -11.78 -0.64 4.37
N VAL A 193 -12.96 -1.02 4.89
CA VAL A 193 -13.28 -0.92 6.32
C VAL A 193 -12.36 -1.82 7.15
N PHE A 194 -12.16 -3.06 6.73
CA PHE A 194 -11.27 -4.00 7.43
C PHE A 194 -9.84 -3.45 7.55
N PHE A 195 -9.25 -2.97 6.46
CA PHE A 195 -7.91 -2.38 6.50
C PHE A 195 -7.86 -1.07 7.27
N PHE A 196 -8.88 -0.21 7.13
CA PHE A 196 -8.98 1.01 7.93
C PHE A 196 -8.91 0.70 9.42
N CYS A 197 -9.69 -0.28 9.91
CA CYS A 197 -9.66 -0.68 11.32
C CYS A 197 -8.28 -1.17 11.77
N LEU A 198 -7.60 -1.98 10.95
CA LEU A 198 -6.27 -2.49 11.28
C LEU A 198 -5.22 -1.38 11.30
N PHE A 199 -5.22 -0.49 10.32
CA PHE A 199 -4.30 0.66 10.26
C PHE A 199 -4.60 1.68 11.36
N MET A 200 -5.87 1.85 11.72
CA MET A 200 -6.26 2.73 12.83
C MET A 200 -5.78 2.15 14.17
N ASN A 201 -5.90 0.85 14.39
CA ASN A 201 -5.35 0.18 15.56
C ASN A 201 -3.81 0.31 15.62
N PHE A 202 -3.13 0.13 14.47
CA PHE A 202 -1.69 0.36 14.36
C PHE A 202 -1.32 1.81 14.69
N TYR A 203 -2.07 2.79 14.17
CA TYR A 203 -1.83 4.21 14.40
C TYR A 203 -2.04 4.60 15.86
N ALA A 204 -3.12 4.14 16.49
CA ALA A 204 -3.40 4.36 17.90
C ALA A 204 -2.32 3.75 18.80
N THR A 205 -1.90 2.51 18.50
CA THR A 205 -0.89 1.80 19.30
C THR A 205 0.48 2.45 19.21
N ASN A 206 0.90 2.91 18.02
CA ASN A 206 2.25 3.44 17.80
C ASN A 206 2.38 4.94 18.07
N TYR A 207 1.35 5.76 17.80
CA TYR A 207 1.47 7.22 17.84
C TYR A 207 0.60 7.91 18.90
N GLN A 208 -0.49 7.29 19.38
CA GLN A 208 -1.30 7.90 20.45
C GLN A 208 -0.80 7.50 21.84
N LYS A 209 -0.33 6.25 22.04
CA LYS A 209 0.27 5.83 23.32
C LYS A 209 1.61 6.52 23.62
N GLU A 210 2.32 7.00 22.61
CA GLU A 210 3.57 7.77 22.78
C GLU A 210 3.31 9.14 23.42
N LYS A 211 2.12 9.74 23.20
CA LYS A 211 1.71 10.99 23.87
C LYS A 211 1.39 10.82 25.35
N THR A 212 1.04 9.62 25.80
CA THR A 212 0.67 9.34 27.21
C THR A 212 1.88 8.96 28.07
N ARG A 213 3.05 8.73 27.47
CA ARG A 213 4.30 8.65 28.22
C ARG A 213 4.74 10.07 28.58
N VAL A 214 4.28 10.54 29.74
CA VAL A 214 4.92 11.66 30.46
C VAL A 214 6.42 11.36 30.49
N PRO A 215 7.31 12.29 30.11
CA PRO A 215 8.73 12.09 30.30
C PRO A 215 8.94 11.93 31.80
N THR A 216 9.22 10.72 32.26
CA THR A 216 9.64 10.49 33.62
C THR A 216 10.93 11.28 33.75
N LYS A 217 10.86 12.47 34.37
CA LYS A 217 12.03 13.15 34.89
C LYS A 217 12.75 12.07 35.69
N SER A 218 13.93 11.67 35.23
CA SER A 218 14.87 10.96 36.08
C SER A 218 15.03 11.85 37.31
N ALA A 219 14.35 11.45 38.39
CA ALA A 219 14.53 12.06 39.68
C ALA A 219 15.99 11.80 40.02
N ALA A 220 16.79 12.87 39.94
CA ALA A 220 18.11 12.91 40.53
C ALA A 220 17.97 12.44 41.98
N ASN A 221 18.44 11.22 42.25
CA ASN A 221 18.53 10.73 43.61
C ASN A 221 19.58 11.56 44.35
N GLY A 222 19.07 12.36 45.29
CA GLY A 222 19.59 12.58 46.64
C GLY A 222 21.07 12.36 46.93
N LYS A 223 21.79 13.48 47.04
CA LYS A 223 22.64 13.90 48.18
C LYS A 223 22.94 12.89 49.33
N ILE A 224 24.24 12.88 49.68
CA ILE A 224 24.88 12.81 51.04
C ILE A 224 24.98 11.42 51.70
N HIS A 225 26.17 10.80 51.64
CA HIS A 225 27.21 10.84 52.68
C HIS A 225 28.57 10.45 52.09
#